data_AF-A0A655FNS3-F1
#
_entry.id   AF-A0A655FNS3-F1
#
_cell.length_a   1.000
_cell.length_b   1.000
_cell.length_c   1.000
_cell.angle_alpha   90.00
_cell.angle_beta   90.00
_cell.angle_gamma   90.00
#
_symmetry.space_group_name_H-M   'P 1'
#
loop_
_entity.id
_entity.type
_entity.pdbx_description
1 polymer ?
#
loop_
_entity_poly.entity_id
_entity_poly.type
_entity_poly.pdbx_seq_one_letter_code
_entity_poly.pdbx_strand_id
1 'polypeptide(L)'
;MGFAGTGGPDVRTAVQRARDRAEANRGARRVVVASFLLAEGLFQERLRASGADVVTRPLGTHPGLAQLVANRFRSAVARQQRLHRWHGTPTPVTLDL
;
A
#
# COMPACT_ATOMS: atom_id res chain seq x y z
N MET A 1 6.03 -9.16 4.83
CA MET A 1 4.85 -8.63 4.11
C MET A 1 4.08 -9.82 3.54
N GLY A 2 2.76 -9.79 3.56
CA GLY A 2 1.89 -10.82 2.97
C GLY A 2 0.59 -10.20 2.47
N PHE A 3 -0.13 -10.90 1.61
CA PHE A 3 -1.29 -10.35 0.88
C PHE A 3 -2.58 -11.11 1.20
N ALA A 4 -3.70 -10.38 1.29
CA ALA A 4 -5.04 -10.97 1.42
C ALA A 4 -5.68 -11.30 0.04
N GLY A 5 -5.10 -10.78 -1.04
CA GLY A 5 -5.53 -10.97 -2.42
C GLY A 5 -4.62 -11.94 -3.18
N THR A 6 -4.35 -11.65 -4.44
CA THR A 6 -3.58 -12.52 -5.36
C THR A 6 -2.06 -12.34 -5.27
N GLY A 7 -1.57 -11.38 -4.48
CA GLY A 7 -0.13 -11.18 -4.29
C GLY A 7 0.53 -12.30 -3.47
N GLY A 8 1.83 -12.53 -3.69
CA GLY A 8 2.61 -13.54 -2.97
C GLY A 8 3.64 -12.92 -2.01
N PRO A 9 3.87 -13.49 -0.82
CA PRO A 9 3.15 -14.62 -0.22
C PRO A 9 1.76 -14.21 0.27
N ASP A 10 0.82 -15.16 0.32
CA ASP A 10 -0.46 -14.92 1.00
C ASP A 10 -0.23 -14.69 2.52
N VAL A 11 -1.21 -14.07 3.18
CA VAL A 11 -1.11 -13.69 4.59
C VAL A 11 -0.88 -14.87 5.52
N ARG A 12 -1.48 -16.04 5.26
CA ARG A 12 -1.30 -17.23 6.11
C ARG A 12 0.13 -17.75 6.00
N THR A 13 0.65 -17.84 4.78
CA THR A 13 2.05 -18.21 4.53
C THR A 13 3.01 -17.22 5.19
N ALA A 14 2.73 -15.91 5.12
CA ALA A 14 3.55 -14.91 5.78
C ALA A 14 3.55 -15.03 7.31
N VAL A 15 2.39 -15.33 7.92
CA VAL A 15 2.27 -15.57 9.37
C VAL A 15 3.05 -16.81 9.78
N GLN A 16 2.91 -17.93 9.05
CA GLN A 16 3.65 -19.16 9.36
C GLN A 16 5.16 -18.91 9.34
N ARG A 17 5.68 -18.28 8.29
CA ARG A 17 7.11 -17.93 8.19
C ARG A 17 7.57 -17.03 9.33
N ALA A 18 6.72 -16.12 9.80
CA ALA A 18 7.04 -15.27 10.93
C ALA A 18 7.14 -16.08 12.24
N ARG A 19 6.26 -17.06 12.44
CA ARG A 19 6.31 -17.98 13.58
C ARG A 19 7.55 -18.87 13.54
N ASP A 20 7.82 -19.52 12.42
CA ASP A 20 9.00 -20.39 12.27
C ASP A 20 10.29 -19.63 12.58
N ARG A 21 10.39 -18.38 12.09
CA ARG A 21 11.52 -17.50 12.38
C ARG A 21 11.58 -17.11 13.86
N ALA A 22 10.44 -16.85 14.50
CA ALA A 22 10.42 -16.51 15.92
C ALA A 22 10.88 -17.70 16.77
N GLU A 23 10.42 -18.92 16.46
CA GLU A 23 10.81 -20.14 17.15
C GLU A 23 12.30 -20.43 17.01
N ALA A 24 12.84 -20.37 15.79
CA ALA A 24 14.26 -20.59 15.52
C ALA A 24 15.18 -19.63 16.29
N ASN A 25 14.72 -18.40 16.55
CA ASN A 25 15.49 -17.38 17.27
C ASN A 25 15.21 -17.36 18.78
N ARG A 26 14.50 -18.37 19.32
CA ARG A 26 13.97 -18.38 20.72
C ARG A 26 13.24 -17.07 21.07
N GLY A 27 12.59 -16.48 20.06
CA GLY A 27 12.13 -15.11 20.04
C GLY A 27 10.63 -14.96 20.29
N ALA A 28 10.03 -13.97 19.61
CA ALA A 28 8.70 -13.43 19.89
C ALA A 28 7.61 -14.51 20.07
N ARG A 29 6.83 -14.37 21.15
CA ARG A 29 5.72 -15.29 21.47
C ARG A 29 4.43 -15.02 20.71
N ARG A 30 4.36 -13.90 19.97
CA ARG A 30 3.16 -13.50 19.23
C ARG A 30 3.48 -12.94 17.86
N VAL A 31 2.62 -13.24 16.90
CA VAL A 31 2.60 -12.67 15.56
C VAL A 31 1.36 -11.78 15.44
N VAL A 32 1.59 -10.52 15.08
CA VAL A 32 0.53 -9.52 14.87
C VAL A 32 0.48 -9.15 13.39
N VAL A 33 -0.72 -9.10 12.83
CA VAL A 33 -0.97 -8.59 11.47
C VAL A 33 -1.57 -7.18 11.58
N ALA A 34 -0.81 -6.20 11.12
CA ALA A 34 -1.32 -4.85 10.90
C ALA A 34 -2.08 -4.81 9.58
N SER A 35 -3.39 -4.55 9.64
CA SER A 35 -4.24 -4.41 8.46
C SER A 35 -3.91 -3.13 7.70
N PHE A 36 -3.57 -3.28 6.42
CA PHE A 36 -3.41 -2.17 5.47
C PHE A 36 -4.58 -2.13 4.49
N LEU A 37 -5.80 -2.25 5.03
CA LEU A 37 -7.05 -2.18 4.29
C LEU A 37 -7.80 -0.89 4.65
N LEU A 38 -8.58 -0.39 3.70
CA LEU A 38 -9.35 0.85 3.90
C LEU A 38 -10.67 0.61 4.63
N ALA A 39 -11.24 -0.59 4.54
CA ALA A 39 -12.54 -0.92 5.09
C ALA A 39 -12.59 -2.39 5.54
N GLU A 40 -13.65 -2.72 6.27
CA GLU A 40 -14.03 -4.10 6.56
C GLU A 40 -14.47 -4.83 5.27
N GLY A 41 -14.52 -6.17 5.33
CA GLY A 41 -14.96 -7.03 4.23
C GLY A 41 -14.08 -8.26 4.05
N LEU A 42 -14.24 -8.96 2.92
CA LEU A 42 -13.62 -10.27 2.65
C LEU A 42 -12.10 -10.31 2.90
N PHE A 43 -11.36 -9.28 2.51
CA PHE A 43 -9.92 -9.26 2.75
C PHE A 43 -9.57 -9.10 4.23
N GLN A 44 -10.35 -8.32 4.98
CA GLN A 44 -10.16 -8.18 6.41
C GLN A 44 -10.49 -9.49 7.14
N GLU A 45 -11.51 -10.22 6.69
CA GLU A 45 -11.83 -11.57 7.18
C GLU A 45 -10.69 -12.55 6.91
N ARG A 46 -10.08 -12.51 5.72
CA ARG A 46 -8.89 -13.31 5.39
C ARG A 46 -7.71 -12.98 6.30
N LEU A 47 -7.49 -11.71 6.64
CA LEU A 47 -6.47 -11.32 7.61
C LEU A 47 -6.78 -11.92 8.99
N ARG A 48 -8.03 -11.86 9.47
CA ARG A 48 -8.46 -12.48 10.74
C ARG A 48 -8.27 -14.00 10.75
N ALA A 49 -8.51 -14.66 9.62
CA ALA A 49 -8.31 -16.10 9.45
C ALA A 49 -6.86 -16.53 9.15
N SER A 50 -5.88 -15.61 9.25
CA SER A 50 -4.48 -15.88 8.89
C SER A 50 -3.73 -16.75 9.90
N GLY A 51 -4.25 -16.93 11.12
CA GLY A 51 -3.56 -17.61 12.23
C GLY A 51 -2.64 -16.69 13.04
N ALA A 52 -2.70 -15.37 12.82
CA ALA A 52 -2.05 -14.39 13.69
C ALA A 52 -2.76 -14.30 15.05
N ASP A 53 -2.01 -13.94 16.09
CA ASP A 53 -2.55 -13.81 17.46
C ASP A 53 -3.40 -12.53 17.61
N VAL A 54 -3.05 -11.49 16.85
CA VAL A 54 -3.79 -10.22 16.80
C VAL A 54 -3.84 -9.73 15.36
N VAL A 55 -5.00 -9.23 14.96
CA VAL A 55 -5.19 -8.53 13.69
C VAL A 55 -5.80 -7.18 13.98
N THR A 56 -5.14 -6.10 13.54
CA THR A 56 -5.67 -4.75 13.76
C THR A 56 -6.93 -4.52 12.93
N ARG A 57 -7.77 -3.56 13.36
CA ARG A 57 -8.84 -3.02 12.51
C ARG A 57 -8.24 -2.43 11.21
N PRO A 58 -9.01 -2.37 10.12
CA PRO A 58 -8.61 -1.64 8.92
C PRO A 58 -8.41 -0.16 9.26
N LEU A 59 -7.67 0.55 8.40
CA LEU A 59 -7.39 1.98 8.56
C LEU A 59 -8.67 2.82 8.66
N GLY A 60 -9.73 2.41 7.95
CA GLY A 60 -11.03 3.06 8.03
C GLY A 60 -10.96 4.54 7.68
N THR A 61 -11.69 5.34 8.44
CA THR A 61 -11.81 6.80 8.29
C THR A 61 -10.75 7.59 9.06
N HIS A 62 -9.55 7.01 9.27
CA HIS A 62 -8.48 7.70 9.99
C HIS A 62 -8.18 9.08 9.35
N PRO A 63 -8.20 10.21 10.10
CA PRO A 63 -8.07 11.56 9.52
C PRO A 63 -6.82 11.75 8.65
N GLY A 64 -5.70 11.16 9.08
CA GLY A 64 -4.44 11.19 8.31
C GLY A 64 -4.54 10.54 6.92
N LEU A 65 -5.47 9.59 6.70
CA LEU A 65 -5.67 8.96 5.40
C LEU A 65 -6.33 9.92 4.41
N ALA A 66 -7.36 10.66 4.84
CA ALA A 66 -8.01 11.69 4.01
C ALA A 66 -7.01 12.78 3.60
N GLN A 67 -6.19 13.23 4.55
CA GLN A 67 -5.13 14.20 4.30
C GLN A 67 -4.08 13.67 3.31
N LEU A 68 -3.69 12.41 3.46
CA LEU A 68 -2.75 11.73 2.56
C LEU A 68 -3.31 11.62 1.12
N VAL A 69 -4.57 11.24 0.96
CA VAL A 69 -5.25 11.16 -0.34
C VAL A 69 -5.31 12.54 -1.00
N ALA A 70 -5.73 13.57 -0.25
CA ALA A 70 -5.79 14.93 -0.76
C ALA A 70 -4.41 15.46 -1.18
N ASN A 71 -3.37 15.18 -0.38
CA ASN A 71 -1.99 15.54 -0.72
C ASN A 71 -1.53 14.85 -2.02
N ARG A 72 -1.80 13.55 -2.19
CA ARG A 72 -1.45 12.83 -3.42
C ARG A 72 -2.16 13.38 -4.65
N PHE A 73 -3.44 13.69 -4.51
CA PHE A 73 -4.21 14.30 -5.60
C PHE A 73 -3.62 15.65 -6.02
N ARG A 74 -3.37 16.56 -5.07
CA ARG A 74 -2.75 17.87 -5.36
C ARG A 74 -1.38 17.72 -6.03
N SER A 75 -0.54 16.81 -5.53
CA SER A 75 0.78 16.53 -6.12
C SER A 75 0.67 16.01 -7.56
N ALA A 76 -0.31 15.15 -7.84
CA ALA A 76 -0.53 14.63 -9.19
C ALA A 76 -0.98 15.73 -10.17
N VAL A 77 -1.91 16.60 -9.76
CA VAL A 77 -2.37 17.74 -10.56
C VAL A 77 -1.21 18.70 -10.86
N ALA A 78 -0.41 19.05 -9.86
CA ALA A 78 0.74 19.92 -10.05
C ALA A 78 1.78 19.32 -11.02
N ARG A 79 1.99 18.00 -10.95
CA ARG A 79 2.86 17.28 -11.91
C ARG A 79 2.28 17.33 -13.33
N GLN A 80 0.99 17.07 -13.50
CA GLN A 80 0.33 17.10 -14.81
C GLN A 80 0.40 18.50 -15.44
N GLN A 81 0.19 19.57 -14.69
CA GLN A 81 0.34 20.94 -15.20
C GLN A 81 1.76 21.29 -15.62
N ARG A 82 2.78 20.69 -14.98
CA ARG A 82 4.18 20.85 -15.42
C ARG A 82 4.43 20.12 -16.73
N LEU A 83 3.89 18.91 -16.90
CA LEU A 83 4.02 18.17 -18.15
C LEU A 83 3.28 18.85 -19.31
N HIS A 84 2.06 19.36 -19.08
CA HIS A 84 1.34 20.12 -20.10
C HIS A 84 2.03 21.44 -20.47
N ARG A 85 2.66 22.12 -19.51
CA ARG A 85 3.48 23.31 -19.80
C ARG A 85 4.77 23.00 -20.58
N TRP A 86 5.17 21.74 -20.67
CA TRP A 86 6.33 21.30 -21.47
C TRP A 86 5.99 20.99 -22.93
N HIS A 87 4.75 21.19 -23.38
CA HIS A 87 4.39 21.23 -24.80
C HIS A 87 4.47 22.67 -25.34
N GLY A 88 5.65 23.09 -25.79
CA GLY A 88 5.77 24.21 -26.73
C GLY A 88 6.94 25.17 -26.52
N THR A 89 8.06 24.88 -27.19
CA THR A 89 8.62 25.87 -28.11
C THR A 89 8.41 25.29 -29.51
N PRO A 90 7.61 25.91 -30.41
CA PRO A 90 7.73 25.57 -31.81
C PRO A 90 9.17 25.86 -32.20
N THR A 91 9.93 24.84 -32.56
CA THR A 91 11.20 25.03 -33.26
C THR A 91 10.90 25.90 -34.47
N PRO A 92 11.48 27.12 -34.60
CA PRO A 92 11.37 27.86 -35.83
C PRO A 92 12.06 27.01 -36.90
N VAL A 93 11.26 26.41 -37.79
CA VAL A 93 11.79 25.88 -39.04
C VAL A 93 12.18 27.10 -39.86
N THR A 94 13.47 27.43 -39.83
CA THR A 94 14.08 28.36 -40.77
C THR A 94 13.98 27.71 -42.15
N LEU A 95 12.97 28.09 -42.92
CA LEU A 95 12.93 27.83 -44.36
C LEU A 95 13.93 28.81 -44.99
N ASP A 96 15.11 28.30 -45.30
CA ASP A 96 16.07 28.97 -46.16
C ASP A 96 15.50 28.96 -47.60
N LEU A 97 15.13 30.14 -48.09
CA LEU A 97 14.71 30.41 -49.48
C LEU A 97 15.76 31.30 -50.14
#